data_AF-A0A317M4N6-F1
#
_entry.id   AF-A0A317M4N6-F1
#
_cell.length_a   1.000
_cell.length_b   1.000
_cell.length_c   1.000
_cell.angle_alpha   90.00
_cell.angle_beta   90.00
_cell.angle_gamma   90.00
#
_symmetry.space_group_name_H-M   'P 1'
#
loop_
_entity.id
_entity.type
_entity.pdbx_description
1 polymer ?
#
loop_
_entity_poly.entity_id
_entity_poly.type
_entity_poly.pdbx_seq_one_letter_code
_entity_poly.pdbx_strand_id
1 'polypeptide(L)'
;MYKNAILILAVLLFSCKKEATELPKKDNPLIGTWSFVNLDYNVTNVNYITNSSGLVVSRIMSPHVYVTQQNSGELVIDGDLFHYNNIRYIINARLGDYVYKNTILIDSTFRTVNDTTTFTEKDPYHLLVSDSISVIKGTNDNGSIFRGGIGDQKYALSGDTLRFTFEGPFVFVIFPDADTTVPSIGAFGRTVWTFVRKK
;
A
#
# COMPACT_ATOMS: atom_id res chain seq x y z
N MET A 1 -5.26 66.68 -12.11
CA MET A 1 -4.34 65.73 -11.47
C MET A 1 -5.10 65.12 -10.29
N TYR A 2 -5.46 63.84 -10.17
CA TYR A 2 -5.21 62.58 -10.86
C TYR A 2 -6.53 61.76 -10.88
N LYS A 3 -6.76 61.00 -11.95
CA LYS A 3 -7.88 60.03 -12.06
C LYS A 3 -7.51 58.77 -11.28
N ASN A 4 -8.34 58.36 -10.32
CA ASN A 4 -8.18 57.07 -9.63
C ASN A 4 -8.75 55.96 -10.51
N ALA A 5 -7.86 55.22 -11.17
CA ALA A 5 -8.18 54.03 -11.91
C ALA A 5 -8.45 52.88 -10.92
N ILE A 6 -9.67 52.33 -10.96
CA ILE A 6 -10.01 51.08 -10.27
C ILE A 6 -9.43 49.95 -11.10
N LEU A 7 -8.33 49.36 -10.62
CA LEU A 7 -7.72 48.17 -11.22
C LEU A 7 -8.43 46.93 -10.62
N ILE A 8 -9.39 46.37 -11.37
CA ILE A 8 -9.99 45.07 -11.03
C ILE A 8 -8.96 44.00 -11.41
N LEU A 9 -8.17 43.56 -10.43
CA LEU A 9 -7.26 42.43 -10.58
C LEU A 9 -8.08 41.13 -10.49
N ALA A 10 -8.58 40.67 -11.64
CA ALA A 10 -9.19 39.35 -11.78
C ALA A 10 -8.10 38.28 -11.62
N VAL A 11 -7.92 37.81 -10.39
CA VAL A 11 -7.12 36.62 -10.09
C VAL A 11 -7.87 35.42 -10.66
N LEU A 12 -7.55 35.06 -11.90
CA LEU A 12 -7.91 33.78 -12.50
C LEU A 12 -7.19 32.68 -11.71
N LEU A 13 -7.87 32.17 -10.68
CA LEU A 13 -7.53 30.92 -10.02
C LEU A 13 -7.75 29.78 -11.02
N PHE A 14 -6.81 29.60 -11.96
CA PHE A 14 -6.62 28.32 -12.64
C PHE A 14 -6.11 27.33 -11.59
N SER A 15 -7.04 26.82 -10.79
CA SER A 15 -6.86 25.53 -10.13
C SER A 15 -6.78 24.51 -11.25
N CYS A 16 -5.55 24.26 -11.71
CA CYS A 16 -5.23 23.12 -12.54
C CYS A 16 -5.37 21.87 -11.65
N LYS A 17 -6.62 21.50 -11.36
CA LYS A 17 -6.92 20.13 -10.98
C LYS A 17 -6.58 19.34 -12.23
N LYS A 18 -5.42 18.67 -12.22
CA LYS A 18 -5.10 17.67 -13.22
C LYS A 18 -6.18 16.61 -13.08
N GLU A 19 -7.24 16.74 -13.87
CA GLU A 19 -8.25 15.70 -14.00
C GLU A 19 -7.48 14.45 -14.41
N ALA A 20 -7.52 13.43 -13.56
CA ALA A 20 -6.97 12.12 -13.88
C ALA A 20 -7.70 11.66 -15.14
N THR A 21 -7.04 11.86 -16.28
CA THR A 21 -7.59 11.48 -17.57
C THR A 21 -7.45 9.98 -17.63
N GLU A 22 -8.56 9.26 -17.43
CA GLU A 22 -8.59 7.81 -17.59
C GLU A 22 -8.03 7.47 -18.97
N LEU A 23 -6.94 6.69 -19.00
CA LEU A 23 -6.34 6.29 -20.26
C LEU A 23 -7.30 5.37 -21.03
N PRO A 24 -7.46 5.53 -22.35
CA PRO A 24 -8.33 4.66 -23.14
C PRO A 24 -7.90 3.19 -23.04
N LYS A 25 -8.87 2.31 -22.73
CA LYS A 25 -8.67 0.87 -22.44
C LYS A 25 -7.91 0.09 -23.51
N LYS A 26 -7.93 0.55 -24.76
CA LYS A 26 -7.37 -0.14 -25.92
C LYS A 26 -5.83 -0.19 -25.90
N ASP A 27 -5.18 0.70 -25.16
CA ASP A 27 -3.72 0.82 -25.10
C ASP A 27 -3.16 0.53 -23.70
N ASN A 28 -3.93 -0.14 -22.83
CA ASN A 28 -3.49 -0.47 -21.49
C ASN A 28 -2.38 -1.54 -21.53
N PRO A 29 -1.11 -1.20 -21.21
CA PRO A 29 0.00 -2.12 -21.35
C PRO A 29 0.00 -3.23 -20.28
N LEU A 30 -0.87 -3.12 -19.26
CA LEU A 30 -1.04 -4.11 -18.21
C LEU A 30 -1.88 -5.31 -18.66
N ILE A 31 -2.68 -5.20 -19.72
CA ILE A 31 -3.54 -6.30 -20.17
C ILE A 31 -2.69 -7.53 -20.52
N GLY A 32 -3.13 -8.67 -19.98
CA GLY A 32 -2.48 -9.97 -20.18
C GLY A 32 -2.45 -10.83 -18.93
N THR A 33 -1.77 -11.96 -19.05
CA THR A 33 -1.55 -12.90 -17.95
C THR A 33 -0.12 -12.79 -17.45
N TRP A 34 0.04 -12.70 -16.13
CA TRP A 34 1.31 -12.46 -15.47
C TRP A 34 1.53 -13.51 -14.38
N SER A 35 2.62 -14.27 -14.46
CA SER A 35 3.02 -15.23 -13.44
C SER A 35 3.62 -14.50 -12.24
N PHE A 36 3.18 -14.86 -11.04
CA PHE A 36 3.66 -14.28 -9.80
C PHE A 36 5.09 -14.76 -9.48
N VAL A 37 6.01 -13.81 -9.26
CA VAL A 37 7.43 -14.11 -9.01
C VAL A 37 7.78 -13.94 -7.55
N ASN A 38 7.47 -12.78 -6.96
CA ASN A 38 7.74 -12.51 -5.55
C ASN A 38 6.91 -11.34 -5.01
N LEU A 39 6.90 -11.28 -3.68
CA LEU A 39 6.47 -10.14 -2.90
C LEU A 39 7.62 -9.73 -1.98
N ASP A 40 8.13 -8.51 -2.17
CA ASP A 40 9.09 -7.87 -1.28
C ASP A 40 8.33 -6.97 -0.30
N TYR A 41 8.39 -7.28 0.99
CA TYR A 41 7.69 -6.53 2.04
C TYR A 41 8.70 -5.89 2.98
N ASN A 42 8.63 -4.57 3.11
CA ASN A 42 9.47 -3.79 4.03
C ASN A 42 8.61 -2.73 4.72
N VAL A 43 8.08 -3.07 5.88
CA VAL A 43 7.24 -2.16 6.69
C VAL A 43 7.79 -2.06 8.09
N THR A 44 7.88 -0.85 8.62
CA THR A 44 8.19 -0.63 10.04
C THR A 44 6.94 -0.10 10.72
N ASN A 45 6.45 -0.85 11.71
CA ASN A 45 5.41 -0.38 12.60
C ASN A 45 6.06 0.36 13.76
N VAL A 46 5.55 1.53 14.11
CA VAL A 46 5.98 2.29 15.29
C VAL A 46 4.78 2.58 16.16
N ASN A 47 4.87 2.14 17.41
CA ASN A 47 3.89 2.41 18.45
C ASN A 47 4.51 3.32 19.50
N TYR A 48 3.77 4.35 19.90
CA TYR A 48 4.19 5.29 20.95
C TYR A 48 3.35 5.12 22.20
N ILE A 49 4.01 5.14 23.35
CA ILE A 49 3.36 5.20 24.67
C ILE A 49 3.62 6.59 25.23
N THR A 50 2.56 7.30 25.58
CA THR A 50 2.62 8.64 26.16
C THR A 50 2.25 8.60 27.65
N ASN A 51 2.76 9.55 28.43
CA ASN A 51 2.30 9.77 29.80
C ASN A 51 1.03 10.64 29.82
N SER A 52 0.50 10.93 31.00
CA SER A 52 -0.69 11.79 31.18
C SER A 52 -0.53 13.23 30.68
N SER A 53 0.70 13.70 30.47
CA SER A 53 0.99 15.02 29.87
C SER A 53 1.20 14.96 28.35
N GLY A 54 0.96 13.80 27.71
CA GLY A 54 1.12 13.61 26.26
C GLY A 54 2.57 13.47 25.78
N LEU A 55 3.54 13.40 26.69
CA LEU A 55 4.95 13.18 26.33
C LEU A 55 5.18 11.71 26.01
N VAL A 56 5.84 11.44 24.87
CA VAL A 56 6.28 10.08 24.51
C VAL A 56 7.33 9.62 25.52
N VAL A 57 7.00 8.59 26.29
CA VAL A 57 7.90 7.99 27.31
C VAL A 57 8.50 6.67 26.85
N SER A 58 7.84 5.99 25.91
CA SER A 58 8.32 4.77 25.29
C SER A 58 7.89 4.68 23.83
N ARG A 59 8.72 4.04 23.00
CA ARG A 59 8.36 3.66 21.63
C ARG A 59 8.72 2.20 21.39
N ILE A 60 7.85 1.50 20.67
CA ILE A 60 8.09 0.14 20.19
C ILE A 60 8.22 0.22 18.69
N MET A 61 9.35 -0.24 18.15
CA MET A 61 9.62 -0.30 16.72
C MET A 61 9.67 -1.74 16.26
N SER A 62 8.87 -2.08 15.27
CA SER A 62 8.74 -3.43 14.72
C SER A 62 9.03 -3.41 13.23
N PRO A 63 10.29 -3.56 12.79
CA PRO A 63 10.62 -3.74 11.39
C PRO A 63 10.22 -5.13 10.89
N HIS A 64 9.48 -5.16 9.79
CA HIS A 64 9.05 -6.33 9.06
C HIS A 64 9.65 -6.29 7.67
N VAL A 65 10.76 -7.02 7.49
CA VAL A 65 11.46 -7.11 6.20
C VAL A 65 11.52 -8.56 5.78
N TYR A 66 10.86 -8.91 4.68
CA TYR A 66 10.90 -10.25 4.12
C TYR A 66 10.63 -10.26 2.63
N VAL A 67 11.17 -11.29 1.97
CA VAL A 67 10.87 -11.64 0.58
C VAL A 67 10.20 -13.00 0.59
N THR A 68 9.08 -13.12 -0.10
CA THR A 68 8.34 -14.37 -0.13
C THR A 68 9.04 -15.45 -0.94
N GLN A 69 8.80 -16.71 -0.57
CA GLN A 69 9.40 -17.90 -1.15
C GLN A 69 8.34 -18.85 -1.69
N GLN A 70 8.75 -19.78 -2.57
CA GLN A 70 7.85 -20.77 -3.19
C GLN A 70 6.61 -20.13 -3.83
N ASN A 71 6.85 -19.03 -4.53
CA ASN A 71 5.80 -18.20 -5.13
C ASN A 71 5.20 -18.91 -6.34
N SER A 72 3.88 -18.90 -6.45
CA SER A 72 3.15 -19.43 -7.60
C SER A 72 1.81 -18.72 -7.78
N GLY A 73 1.15 -18.99 -8.90
CA GLY A 73 -0.11 -18.37 -9.28
C GLY A 73 0.08 -17.29 -10.33
N GLU A 74 -1.00 -16.64 -10.70
CA GLU A 74 -1.00 -15.66 -11.77
C GLU A 74 -1.98 -14.52 -11.50
N LEU A 75 -1.66 -13.36 -12.07
CA LEU A 75 -2.54 -12.21 -12.18
C LEU A 75 -2.97 -12.10 -13.64
N VAL A 76 -4.27 -12.20 -13.90
CA VAL A 76 -4.85 -11.90 -15.21
C VAL A 76 -5.48 -10.52 -15.15
N ILE A 77 -5.11 -9.65 -16.08
CA ILE A 77 -5.63 -8.29 -16.17
C ILE A 77 -6.46 -8.19 -17.46
N ASP A 78 -7.78 -8.06 -17.31
CA ASP A 78 -8.73 -7.96 -18.41
C ASP A 78 -9.59 -6.69 -18.30
N GLY A 79 -9.24 -5.68 -19.10
CA GLY A 79 -9.89 -4.37 -18.99
C GLY A 79 -9.61 -3.73 -17.64
N ASP A 80 -10.65 -3.58 -16.81
CA ASP A 80 -10.61 -2.86 -15.53
C ASP A 80 -10.60 -3.80 -14.32
N LEU A 81 -10.28 -5.07 -14.53
CA LEU A 81 -10.35 -6.08 -13.49
C LEU A 81 -9.01 -6.81 -13.34
N PHE A 82 -8.58 -6.94 -12.10
CA PHE A 82 -7.48 -7.81 -11.70
C PHE A 82 -8.06 -9.13 -11.23
N HIS A 83 -7.60 -10.22 -11.81
CA HIS A 83 -7.95 -11.59 -11.43
C HIS A 83 -6.71 -12.28 -10.88
N TYR A 84 -6.61 -12.35 -9.56
CA TYR A 84 -5.59 -13.12 -8.88
C TYR A 84 -6.04 -14.58 -8.82
N ASN A 85 -5.32 -15.46 -9.52
CA ASN A 85 -5.64 -16.87 -9.61
C ASN A 85 -4.58 -17.69 -8.87
N ASN A 86 -5.01 -18.30 -7.76
CA ASN A 86 -4.20 -19.20 -6.93
C ASN A 86 -2.82 -18.62 -6.58
N ILE A 87 -2.79 -17.34 -6.19
CA ILE A 87 -1.57 -16.71 -5.70
C ILE A 87 -1.19 -17.41 -4.40
N ARG A 88 -0.01 -18.02 -4.39
CA ARG A 88 0.53 -18.74 -3.24
C ARG A 88 1.94 -18.28 -2.97
N TYR A 89 2.27 -18.15 -1.69
CA TYR A 89 3.62 -17.90 -1.24
C TYR A 89 3.85 -18.31 0.22
N ILE A 90 5.11 -18.41 0.58
CA ILE A 90 5.56 -18.67 1.94
C ILE A 90 6.33 -17.45 2.44
N ILE A 91 6.03 -17.04 3.67
CA ILE A 91 6.82 -16.09 4.44
C ILE A 91 7.65 -16.93 5.41
N ASN A 92 8.97 -16.81 5.32
CA ASN A 92 9.90 -17.32 6.33
C ASN A 92 10.82 -16.16 6.72
N ALA A 93 10.51 -15.53 7.85
CA ALA A 93 11.13 -14.28 8.26
C ALA A 93 11.43 -14.27 9.75
N ARG A 94 12.50 -13.58 10.14
CA ARG A 94 12.76 -13.24 11.54
C ARG A 94 12.33 -11.80 11.77
N LEU A 95 11.26 -11.62 12.53
CA LEU A 95 10.73 -10.32 12.90
C LEU A 95 11.31 -9.90 14.25
N GLY A 96 11.58 -8.61 14.41
CA GLY A 96 12.10 -8.04 15.66
C GLY A 96 11.20 -6.94 16.18
N ASP A 97 11.05 -6.87 17.49
CA ASP A 97 10.44 -5.75 18.21
C ASP A 97 11.51 -5.10 19.10
N TYR A 98 11.69 -3.80 18.97
CA TYR A 98 12.68 -3.00 19.71
C TYR A 98 11.96 -2.00 20.60
N VAL A 99 12.15 -2.11 21.91
CA VAL A 99 11.50 -1.22 22.89
C VAL A 99 12.50 -0.19 23.37
N TYR A 100 12.17 1.09 23.15
CA TYR A 100 12.99 2.21 23.61
C TYR A 100 12.25 2.99 24.70
N LYS A 101 12.95 3.34 25.77
CA LYS A 101 12.47 4.26 26.81
C LYS A 101 13.38 5.48 26.86
N ASN A 102 12.80 6.68 26.76
CA ASN A 102 13.56 7.93 26.67
C ASN A 102 14.72 7.85 25.65
N THR A 103 14.45 7.31 24.45
CA THR A 103 15.41 7.06 23.35
C THR A 103 16.47 5.98 23.57
N ILE A 104 16.54 5.36 24.75
CA ILE A 104 17.47 4.27 25.05
C ILE A 104 16.79 2.94 24.74
N LEU A 105 17.45 2.05 23.98
CA LEU A 105 16.98 0.68 23.77
C LEU A 105 17.04 -0.06 25.10
N ILE A 106 15.90 -0.54 25.60
CA ILE A 106 15.82 -1.25 26.88
C ILE A 106 15.50 -2.74 26.70
N ASP A 107 14.90 -3.12 25.57
CA ASP A 107 14.57 -4.50 25.27
C ASP A 107 14.52 -4.74 23.75
N SER A 108 14.80 -5.97 23.35
CA SER A 108 14.65 -6.45 21.99
C SER A 108 14.19 -7.90 21.99
N THR A 109 13.08 -8.18 21.32
CA THR A 109 12.58 -9.54 21.14
C THR A 109 12.55 -9.90 19.68
N PHE A 110 12.80 -11.17 19.37
CA PHE A 110 12.78 -11.68 18.00
C PHE A 110 11.92 -12.92 17.94
N ARG A 111 11.12 -13.04 16.88
CA ARG A 111 10.34 -14.23 16.58
C ARG A 111 10.53 -14.63 15.13
N THR A 112 10.57 -15.93 14.89
CA THR A 112 10.47 -16.47 13.53
C THR A 112 9.00 -16.59 13.17
N VAL A 113 8.63 -16.06 12.00
CA VAL A 113 7.33 -16.25 11.39
C VAL A 113 7.50 -17.16 10.19
N ASN A 114 6.73 -18.25 10.21
CA ASN A 114 6.57 -19.16 9.09
C ASN A 114 5.08 -19.18 8.77
N ASP A 115 4.71 -18.59 7.63
CA ASP A 115 3.32 -18.52 7.20
C ASP A 115 3.21 -18.92 5.73
N THR A 116 2.08 -19.50 5.36
CA THR A 116 1.76 -19.84 3.98
C THR A 116 0.44 -19.17 3.62
N THR A 117 0.49 -18.31 2.62
CA THR A 117 -0.70 -17.63 2.12
C THR A 117 -1.08 -18.20 0.76
N THR A 118 -2.36 -18.47 0.58
CA THR A 118 -2.95 -18.82 -0.72
C THR A 118 -4.26 -18.05 -0.87
N PHE A 119 -4.47 -17.39 -2.00
CA PHE A 119 -5.73 -16.71 -2.27
C PHE A 119 -6.09 -16.69 -3.76
N THR A 120 -7.37 -16.44 -4.03
CA THR A 120 -7.93 -16.16 -5.36
C THR A 120 -8.94 -15.04 -5.17
N GLU A 121 -8.76 -13.95 -5.90
CA GLU A 121 -9.52 -12.72 -5.70
C GLU A 121 -9.70 -12.00 -7.03
N LYS A 122 -10.75 -11.19 -7.10
CA LYS A 122 -11.00 -10.32 -8.23
C LYS A 122 -11.16 -8.91 -7.72
N ASP A 123 -10.33 -7.98 -8.18
CA ASP A 123 -10.39 -6.59 -7.72
C ASP A 123 -10.51 -5.64 -8.92
N PRO A 124 -11.56 -4.80 -8.97
CA PRO A 124 -11.63 -3.77 -9.99
C PRO A 124 -10.56 -2.71 -9.74
N TYR A 125 -10.04 -2.12 -10.81
CA TYR A 125 -9.03 -1.07 -10.73
C TYR A 125 -9.24 0.01 -11.79
N HIS A 126 -8.70 1.20 -11.51
CA HIS A 126 -8.63 2.30 -12.46
C HIS A 126 -7.18 2.64 -12.76
N LEU A 127 -6.88 2.94 -14.03
CA LEU A 127 -5.66 3.64 -14.41
C LEU A 127 -5.83 5.12 -14.07
N LEU A 128 -5.01 5.63 -13.15
CA LEU A 128 -5.05 7.05 -12.78
C LEU A 128 -4.21 7.89 -13.74
N VAL A 129 -2.98 7.43 -13.98
CA VAL A 129 -2.00 7.99 -14.91
C VAL A 129 -1.13 6.85 -15.46
N SER A 130 -0.18 7.17 -16.34
CA SER A 130 0.68 6.19 -17.05
C SER A 130 1.53 5.28 -16.17
N ASP A 131 1.66 5.56 -14.87
CA ASP A 131 2.46 4.77 -13.93
C ASP A 131 1.71 4.52 -12.62
N SER A 132 0.41 4.81 -12.55
CA SER A 132 -0.39 4.64 -11.33
C SER A 132 -1.74 4.01 -11.57
N ILE A 133 -2.11 3.13 -10.64
CA ILE A 133 -3.43 2.52 -10.56
C ILE A 133 -4.06 2.79 -9.20
N SER A 134 -5.39 2.74 -9.14
CA SER A 134 -6.14 2.62 -7.89
C SER A 134 -6.92 1.33 -7.93
N VAL A 135 -6.68 0.43 -6.97
CA VAL A 135 -7.51 -0.77 -6.78
C VAL A 135 -8.70 -0.38 -5.91
N ILE A 136 -9.92 -0.58 -6.42
CA ILE A 136 -11.14 -0.13 -5.76
C ILE A 136 -11.43 -1.06 -4.58
N LYS A 137 -11.60 -0.48 -3.39
CA LYS A 137 -12.15 -1.18 -2.23
C LYS A 137 -13.65 -0.98 -2.16
N GLY A 138 -14.38 -2.03 -1.85
CA GLY A 138 -15.81 -1.95 -1.61
C GLY A 138 -16.40 -3.33 -1.37
N THR A 139 -17.70 -3.36 -1.13
CA THR A 139 -18.50 -4.58 -1.31
C THR A 139 -19.18 -4.48 -2.67
N ASN A 140 -19.10 -5.52 -3.50
CA ASN A 140 -20.00 -5.59 -4.65
C ASN A 140 -21.46 -5.74 -4.18
N ASP A 141 -22.42 -5.62 -5.11
CA ASP A 141 -23.86 -5.74 -4.83
C ASP A 141 -24.24 -7.10 -4.19
N ASN A 142 -23.35 -8.09 -4.27
CA ASN A 142 -23.50 -9.42 -3.68
C ASN A 142 -22.83 -9.55 -2.29
N GLY A 143 -22.34 -8.44 -1.70
CA GLY A 143 -21.71 -8.42 -0.38
C GLY A 143 -20.27 -8.97 -0.32
N SER A 144 -19.61 -9.19 -1.47
CA SER A 144 -18.20 -9.62 -1.50
C SER A 144 -17.28 -8.44 -1.22
N ILE A 145 -16.47 -8.51 -0.16
CA ILE A 145 -15.51 -7.48 0.22
C ILE A 145 -14.28 -7.56 -0.69
N PHE A 146 -14.00 -6.52 -1.46
CA PHE A 146 -12.73 -6.32 -2.17
C PHE A 146 -11.65 -5.89 -1.15
N ARG A 147 -10.63 -6.73 -0.95
CA ARG A 147 -9.49 -6.42 -0.05
C ARG A 147 -8.38 -5.69 -0.82
N GLY A 148 -8.71 -4.60 -1.50
CA GLY A 148 -7.69 -3.74 -2.08
C GLY A 148 -6.69 -3.21 -1.03
N GLY A 149 -5.43 -3.00 -1.39
CA GLY A 149 -4.44 -2.25 -0.60
C GLY A 149 -4.86 -0.78 -0.43
N ILE A 150 -4.47 -0.10 0.66
CA ILE A 150 -4.89 1.28 0.96
C ILE A 150 -4.16 2.29 0.05
N GLY A 151 -4.65 2.55 -1.17
CA GLY A 151 -4.25 3.74 -1.94
C GLY A 151 -3.64 3.49 -3.31
N ASP A 152 -3.28 4.61 -3.96
CA ASP A 152 -2.68 4.66 -5.29
C ASP A 152 -1.40 3.83 -5.34
N GLN A 153 -1.38 2.81 -6.19
CA GLN A 153 -0.20 1.97 -6.42
C GLN A 153 0.56 2.49 -7.63
N LYS A 154 1.87 2.59 -7.50
CA LYS A 154 2.74 2.81 -8.64
C LYS A 154 2.96 1.48 -9.36
N TYR A 155 3.03 1.51 -10.69
CA TYR A 155 3.45 0.35 -11.46
C TYR A 155 4.59 0.69 -12.40
N ALA A 156 5.42 -0.30 -12.69
CA ALA A 156 6.49 -0.20 -13.67
C ALA A 156 6.50 -1.45 -14.56
N LEU A 157 6.64 -1.21 -15.86
CA LEU A 157 6.82 -2.24 -16.88
C LEU A 157 8.24 -2.18 -17.43
N SER A 158 8.92 -3.32 -17.47
CA SER A 158 10.26 -3.46 -18.05
C SER A 158 10.34 -4.76 -18.83
N GLY A 159 10.12 -4.69 -20.14
CA GLY A 159 9.97 -5.88 -20.99
C GLY A 159 8.78 -6.73 -20.52
N ASP A 160 9.04 -8.00 -20.21
CA ASP A 160 8.05 -8.93 -19.68
C ASP A 160 7.83 -8.81 -18.17
N THR A 161 8.48 -7.87 -17.47
CA THR A 161 8.33 -7.72 -16.01
C THR A 161 7.35 -6.62 -15.65
N LEU A 162 6.40 -6.93 -14.78
CA LEU A 162 5.46 -6.00 -14.16
C LEU A 162 5.75 -5.90 -12.66
N ARG A 163 5.89 -4.68 -12.16
CA ARG A 163 6.07 -4.41 -10.73
C ARG A 163 5.00 -3.46 -10.23
N PHE A 164 4.27 -3.84 -9.19
CA PHE A 164 3.45 -2.92 -8.41
C PHE A 164 4.20 -2.54 -7.15
N THR A 165 4.35 -1.24 -6.91
CA THR A 165 4.95 -0.69 -5.70
C THR A 165 3.87 0.07 -4.93
N PHE A 166 3.68 -0.37 -3.70
CA PHE A 166 2.87 0.33 -2.72
C PHE A 166 3.80 0.96 -1.69
N GLU A 167 3.73 2.29 -1.55
CA GLU A 167 4.52 3.06 -0.59
C GLU A 167 3.60 4.02 0.16
N GLY A 168 3.78 4.12 1.48
CA GLY A 168 3.04 5.10 2.26
C GLY A 168 2.87 4.75 3.72
N PRO A 169 2.14 5.61 4.46
CA PRO A 169 1.64 5.26 5.77
C PRO A 169 0.60 4.14 5.64
N PHE A 170 0.93 2.97 6.16
CA PHE A 170 -0.08 1.98 6.52
C PHE A 170 -0.69 2.41 7.85
N VAL A 171 -2.02 2.46 7.92
CA VAL A 171 -2.73 2.62 9.20
C VAL A 171 -3.43 1.30 9.46
N PHE A 172 -2.88 0.52 10.39
CA PHE A 172 -3.59 -0.63 10.94
C PHE A 172 -4.38 -0.12 12.15
N VAL A 173 -5.71 -0.06 12.03
CA VAL A 173 -6.58 0.19 13.18
C VAL A 173 -6.80 -1.16 13.86
N ILE A 174 -6.08 -1.40 14.96
CA ILE A 174 -6.40 -2.50 15.88
C ILE A 174 -7.39 -1.93 16.88
N PHE A 175 -8.63 -2.45 16.87
CA PHE A 175 -9.63 -2.08 17.88
C PHE A 175 -9.18 -2.67 19.23
N PRO A 176 -8.95 -1.86 20.27
CA PRO A 176 -8.64 -2.39 21.58
C PRO A 176 -9.92 -2.87 22.29
N ASP A 177 -9.76 -3.89 23.11
CA ASP A 177 -10.68 -4.15 24.22
C ASP A 177 -10.75 -2.91 25.13
N ALA A 178 -11.91 -2.68 25.73
CA ALA A 178 -12.46 -1.40 26.21
C ALA A 178 -11.65 -0.58 27.24
N ASP A 179 -10.42 -0.94 27.59
CA ASP A 179 -9.71 -0.38 28.76
C ASP A 179 -8.27 0.10 28.48
N THR A 180 -7.88 0.28 27.20
CA THR A 180 -6.55 0.82 26.85
C THR A 180 -6.63 2.08 25.98
N THR A 181 -5.85 3.09 26.35
CA THR A 181 -5.60 4.28 25.52
C THR A 181 -4.85 3.83 24.26
N VAL A 182 -5.49 3.96 23.11
CA VAL A 182 -4.99 3.42 21.83
C VAL A 182 -3.69 4.11 21.44
N PRO A 183 -2.57 3.38 21.21
CA PRO A 183 -1.38 3.98 20.63
C PRO A 183 -1.67 4.41 19.18
N SER A 184 -1.17 5.58 18.79
CA SER A 184 -1.10 5.94 17.38
C SER A 184 -0.15 4.97 16.68
N ILE A 185 -0.70 4.07 15.86
CA ILE A 185 0.08 3.14 15.03
C ILE A 185 0.45 3.89 13.76
N GLY A 186 1.72 4.29 13.66
CA GLY A 186 2.30 4.73 12.40
C GLY A 186 3.04 3.56 11.79
N ALA A 187 2.48 2.94 10.76
CA ALA A 187 3.22 1.97 9.97
C ALA A 187 3.65 2.67 8.68
N PHE A 188 4.93 2.57 8.33
CA PHE A 188 5.44 3.11 7.08
C PHE A 188 6.22 2.04 6.37
N GLY A 189 6.06 1.95 5.07
CA GLY A 189 6.86 1.01 4.34
C GLY A 189 6.56 0.96 2.87
N ARG A 190 7.14 -0.08 2.29
CA ARG A 190 7.09 -0.40 0.89
C ARG A 190 6.77 -1.86 0.72
N THR A 191 5.84 -2.13 -0.17
CA THR A 191 5.53 -3.47 -0.65
C THR A 191 5.69 -3.49 -2.16
N VAL A 192 6.44 -4.46 -2.70
CA VAL A 192 6.63 -4.63 -4.14
C VAL A 192 6.17 -6.01 -4.57
N TRP A 193 5.16 -6.06 -5.42
CA TRP A 193 4.75 -7.27 -6.11
C TRP A 193 5.42 -7.34 -7.47
N THR A 194 6.11 -8.44 -7.77
CA THR A 194 6.70 -8.66 -9.10
C THR A 194 6.00 -9.81 -9.80
N PHE A 195 5.65 -9.58 -11.06
CA PHE A 195 5.12 -10.57 -11.97
C PHE A 195 5.91 -10.57 -13.28
N VAL A 196 5.85 -11.68 -14.02
CA VAL A 196 6.42 -11.81 -15.36
C VAL A 196 5.37 -12.28 -16.34
N ARG A 197 5.32 -11.69 -17.53
CA ARG A 197 4.35 -11.98 -18.57
C ARG A 197 4.42 -13.46 -18.95
N LYS A 198 3.27 -14.13 -18.93
CA LYS A 198 3.13 -15.51 -19.39
C LYS A 198 3.05 -15.49 -20.91
N LYS A 199 3.94 -16.25 -21.56
CA LYS A 199 3.95 -16.42 -23.01
C LYS A 199 2.85 -17.37 -23.48
#